data_AF-A0AAU5DG95-F1
#
_entry.id   AF-A0AAU5DG95-F1
#
_cell.length_a   1.000
_cell.length_b   1.000
_cell.length_c   1.000
_cell.angle_alpha   90.00
_cell.angle_beta   90.00
_cell.angle_gamma   90.00
#
_symmetry.space_group_name_H-M   'P 1'
#
loop_
_entity.id
_entity.type
_entity.pdbx_description
1 polymer ?
#
loop_
_entity_poly.entity_id
_entity_poly.type
_entity_poly.pdbx_seq_one_letter_code
_entity_poly.pdbx_strand_id
1 'polypeptide(L)'
;MTEPAACTAAVALSVLGAGLGYRLLRRCRAGAGTGTRYVAALALCLTLSLLLLSRAAPGAVPPRLAHLVPLLGGELRLAAECFLALLAHAVRPTGRPRPWARRQGAFSLAVMAACAVAYLAAGVGVEGGKLLAADGGRAELAVYSALFTGHSLLCTALFTVLVHRAARLVGPGPLRTGLRLVAAGGAASVVWSAFGVFPLLDVVADGRRDIADAPWAVPFALLSGALGIGGASLTAWAARPPRRRGARRSHRRIRPLWLALCTAHPRIALDARPPGGRFSLPLRTGEFALYRRVIEVHDGRMALRGHVHPQAPLWAAEACAGLLPPARRAATEEAAVIAAALEAAAAGLRFPGAADPGPPAGHDDLDAEIGWLVEVAEAFAHSEAVARVRRRMRAELAAATAAAGLAAPPAPVTAVAAAAPGTAPGPGSTAEPGTAGGAAGRPAGGASVPTATPGRSRRTPP
;
A
#
# COMPACT_ATOMS: atom_id res chain seq x y z
N MET A 1 -17.94 -32.19 -1.65
CA MET A 1 -17.61 -31.16 -0.63
C MET A 1 -18.88 -30.89 0.13
N THR A 2 -18.86 -31.04 1.45
CA THR A 2 -20.03 -30.83 2.31
C THR A 2 -20.40 -29.34 2.30
N GLU A 3 -21.70 -29.01 2.19
CA GLU A 3 -22.26 -27.64 2.29
C GLU A 3 -21.57 -26.70 3.31
N PRO A 4 -21.15 -27.16 4.52
CA PRO A 4 -20.42 -26.31 5.47
C PRO A 4 -19.08 -25.76 4.95
N ALA A 5 -18.38 -26.47 4.06
CA ALA A 5 -17.10 -26.01 3.52
C ALA A 5 -17.26 -24.85 2.52
N ALA A 6 -18.34 -24.86 1.74
CA ALA A 6 -18.69 -23.77 0.83
C ALA A 6 -19.16 -22.53 1.61
N CYS A 7 -19.97 -22.72 2.65
CA CYS A 7 -20.41 -21.63 3.53
C CYS A 7 -19.24 -20.98 4.29
N THR A 8 -18.31 -21.76 4.83
CA THR A 8 -17.14 -21.23 5.55
C THR A 8 -16.19 -20.45 4.62
N ALA A 9 -15.96 -20.94 3.40
CA ALA A 9 -15.18 -20.22 2.39
C ALA A 9 -15.83 -18.90 1.96
N ALA A 10 -17.16 -18.90 1.73
CA ALA A 10 -17.91 -17.70 1.39
C ALA A 10 -17.90 -16.66 2.53
N VAL A 11 -18.04 -17.10 3.78
CA VAL A 11 -17.95 -16.23 4.96
C VAL A 11 -16.53 -15.67 5.12
N ALA A 12 -15.49 -16.48 4.95
CA ALA A 12 -14.10 -16.03 5.01
C ALA A 12 -13.77 -14.99 3.93
N LEU A 13 -14.22 -15.23 2.68
CA LEU A 13 -14.11 -14.28 1.58
C LEU A 13 -14.87 -12.97 1.85
N SER A 14 -16.06 -13.07 2.46
CA SER A 14 -16.87 -11.91 2.84
C SER A 14 -16.22 -11.08 3.95
N VAL A 15 -15.66 -11.71 4.97
CA VAL A 15 -14.95 -11.03 6.07
C VAL A 15 -13.67 -10.37 5.56
N LEU A 16 -12.90 -11.05 4.71
CA LEU A 16 -11.71 -10.49 4.08
C LEU A 16 -12.08 -9.32 3.15
N GLY A 17 -13.15 -9.46 2.37
CA GLY A 17 -13.70 -8.42 1.50
C GLY A 17 -14.17 -7.18 2.28
N ALA A 18 -14.93 -7.38 3.36
CA ALA A 18 -15.37 -6.32 4.27
C ALA A 18 -14.18 -5.58 4.91
N GLY A 19 -13.19 -6.33 5.42
CA GLY A 19 -12.00 -5.77 6.05
C GLY A 19 -11.15 -4.95 5.07
N LEU A 20 -10.99 -5.43 3.82
CA LEU A 20 -10.33 -4.69 2.76
C LEU A 20 -11.13 -3.46 2.34
N GLY A 21 -12.44 -3.60 2.11
CA GLY A 21 -13.34 -2.51 1.72
C GLY A 21 -13.34 -1.40 2.77
N TYR A 22 -13.46 -1.74 4.05
CA TYR A 22 -13.42 -0.79 5.16
C TYR A 22 -12.07 -0.07 5.28
N ARG A 23 -10.95 -0.80 5.19
CA ARG A 23 -9.61 -0.19 5.21
C ARG A 23 -9.37 0.72 4.00
N LEU A 24 -9.89 0.36 2.82
CA LEU A 24 -9.81 1.17 1.61
C LEU A 24 -10.69 2.41 1.71
N LEU A 25 -11.92 2.30 2.22
CA LEU A 25 -12.82 3.43 2.50
C LEU A 25 -12.21 4.45 3.48
N ARG A 26 -11.57 3.97 4.56
CA ARG A 26 -10.86 4.86 5.50
C ARG A 26 -9.69 5.59 4.83
N ARG A 27 -8.99 4.94 3.90
CA ARG A 27 -7.93 5.59 3.09
C ARG A 27 -8.50 6.52 2.02
N CYS A 28 -9.68 6.23 1.49
CA CYS A 28 -10.38 7.06 0.50
C CYS A 28 -10.78 8.43 1.03
N ARG A 29 -11.21 8.50 2.29
CA ARG A 29 -11.52 9.77 2.97
C ARG A 29 -10.33 10.73 3.07
N ALA A 30 -9.10 10.27 2.83
CA ALA A 30 -7.89 11.08 2.93
C ALA A 30 -7.32 11.52 1.56
N GLY A 31 -8.15 11.59 0.51
CA GLY A 31 -7.77 12.09 -0.82
C GLY A 31 -7.46 11.01 -1.87
N ALA A 32 -8.07 9.83 -1.81
CA ALA A 32 -7.80 8.78 -2.79
C ALA A 32 -8.39 9.07 -4.18
N GLY A 33 -7.65 8.65 -5.21
CA GLY A 33 -8.06 8.73 -6.60
C GLY A 33 -9.31 7.91 -6.91
N THR A 34 -9.94 8.22 -8.05
CA THR A 34 -11.24 7.66 -8.48
C THR A 34 -11.25 6.13 -8.52
N GLY A 35 -10.17 5.49 -8.97
CA GLY A 35 -10.08 4.02 -9.04
C GLY A 35 -10.21 3.35 -7.66
N THR A 36 -9.62 3.91 -6.60
CA THR A 36 -9.73 3.35 -5.24
C THR A 36 -11.16 3.39 -4.72
N ARG A 37 -11.94 4.41 -5.11
CA ARG A 37 -13.36 4.52 -4.74
C ARG A 37 -14.18 3.40 -5.41
N TYR A 38 -13.93 3.11 -6.68
CA TYR A 38 -14.61 2.02 -7.39
C TYR A 38 -14.26 0.65 -6.81
N VAL A 39 -12.99 0.37 -6.49
CA VAL A 39 -12.59 -0.88 -5.82
C VAL A 39 -13.31 -1.04 -4.48
N ALA A 40 -13.40 0.04 -3.71
CA ALA A 40 -14.05 0.00 -2.41
C ALA A 40 -15.57 -0.20 -2.52
N ALA A 41 -16.22 0.47 -3.46
CA ALA A 41 -17.65 0.32 -3.74
C ALA A 41 -17.97 -1.10 -4.25
N LEU A 42 -17.18 -1.62 -5.21
CA LEU A 42 -17.24 -3.00 -5.68
C LEU A 42 -17.18 -3.99 -4.51
N ALA A 43 -16.15 -3.88 -3.65
CA ALA A 43 -15.97 -4.78 -2.52
C ALA A 43 -17.13 -4.70 -1.52
N LEU A 44 -17.63 -3.49 -1.23
CA LEU A 44 -18.76 -3.28 -0.33
C LEU A 44 -20.05 -3.91 -0.88
N CYS A 45 -20.40 -3.60 -2.12
CA CYS A 45 -21.60 -4.11 -2.77
C CYS A 45 -21.58 -5.64 -2.87
N LEU A 46 -20.46 -6.23 -3.31
CA LEU A 46 -20.33 -7.68 -3.42
C LEU A 46 -20.42 -8.36 -2.04
N THR A 47 -19.77 -7.81 -1.02
CA THR A 47 -19.83 -8.36 0.34
C THR A 47 -21.25 -8.30 0.92
N LEU A 48 -21.94 -7.16 0.74
CA LEU A 48 -23.30 -7.00 1.24
C LEU A 48 -24.28 -7.92 0.49
N SER A 49 -24.09 -8.07 -0.83
CA SER A 49 -24.84 -9.01 -1.65
C SER A 49 -24.71 -10.45 -1.12
N LEU A 50 -23.48 -10.93 -0.94
CA LEU A 50 -23.22 -12.28 -0.40
C LEU A 50 -23.82 -12.47 1.01
N LEU A 51 -23.72 -11.45 1.87
CA LEU A 51 -24.28 -11.50 3.22
C LEU A 51 -25.81 -11.58 3.20
N LEU A 52 -26.48 -10.85 2.32
CA LEU A 52 -27.94 -10.90 2.17
C LEU A 52 -28.38 -12.23 1.59
N LEU A 53 -27.73 -12.70 0.52
CA LEU A 53 -28.07 -13.98 -0.11
C LEU A 53 -27.81 -15.17 0.82
N SER A 54 -26.77 -15.13 1.67
CA SER A 54 -26.57 -16.15 2.71
C SER A 54 -27.69 -16.19 3.76
N ARG A 55 -28.39 -15.06 3.97
CA ARG A 55 -29.53 -14.95 4.88
C ARG A 55 -30.87 -15.24 4.22
N ALA A 56 -30.91 -15.50 2.92
CA ALA A 56 -32.11 -15.97 2.23
C ALA A 56 -32.47 -17.42 2.59
N ALA A 57 -31.69 -18.10 3.45
CA ALA A 57 -32.00 -19.41 3.96
C ALA A 57 -33.33 -19.40 4.78
N PRO A 58 -34.13 -20.48 4.70
CA PRO A 58 -35.41 -20.58 5.38
C PRO A 58 -35.30 -20.29 6.89
N GLY A 59 -36.13 -19.41 7.42
CA GLY A 59 -36.25 -19.12 8.86
C GLY A 59 -35.40 -17.96 9.40
N ALA A 60 -34.52 -17.36 8.60
CA ALA A 60 -33.66 -16.26 9.06
C ALA A 60 -34.29 -14.85 8.97
N VAL A 61 -35.38 -14.69 8.20
CA VAL A 61 -35.99 -13.40 7.86
C VAL A 61 -37.52 -13.50 7.96
N PRO A 62 -38.23 -12.47 8.46
CA PRO A 62 -39.69 -12.48 8.50
C PRO A 62 -40.30 -12.64 7.09
N PRO A 63 -41.43 -13.36 6.96
CA PRO A 63 -42.00 -13.76 5.67
C PRO A 63 -42.35 -12.57 4.76
N ARG A 64 -42.71 -11.42 5.34
CA ARG A 64 -42.98 -10.17 4.58
C ARG A 64 -41.74 -9.60 3.87
N LEU A 65 -40.53 -9.95 4.31
CA LEU A 65 -39.28 -9.46 3.73
C LEU A 65 -38.54 -10.55 2.94
N ALA A 66 -38.96 -11.82 3.05
CA ALA A 66 -38.27 -12.96 2.44
C ALA A 66 -38.14 -12.84 0.91
N HIS A 67 -39.16 -12.30 0.24
CA HIS A 67 -39.14 -12.07 -1.22
C HIS A 67 -38.27 -10.87 -1.64
N LEU A 68 -37.99 -9.91 -0.75
CA LEU A 68 -37.15 -8.75 -1.06
C LEU A 68 -35.65 -9.04 -0.92
N VAL A 69 -35.27 -10.02 -0.10
CA VAL A 69 -33.86 -10.35 0.15
C VAL A 69 -33.12 -10.80 -1.12
N PRO A 70 -33.66 -11.73 -1.95
CA PRO A 70 -33.02 -12.11 -3.21
C PRO A 70 -32.92 -10.94 -4.19
N LEU A 71 -33.94 -10.08 -4.26
CA LEU A 71 -33.94 -8.88 -5.11
C LEU A 71 -32.83 -7.92 -4.69
N LEU A 72 -32.78 -7.52 -3.41
CA LEU A 72 -31.75 -6.61 -2.88
C LEU A 72 -30.34 -7.20 -3.05
N GLY A 73 -30.18 -8.50 -2.83
CA GLY A 73 -28.93 -9.21 -3.07
C GLY A 73 -28.50 -9.15 -4.53
N GLY A 74 -29.43 -9.38 -5.46
CA GLY A 74 -29.22 -9.28 -6.91
C GLY A 74 -28.85 -7.86 -7.36
N GLU A 75 -29.58 -6.85 -6.90
CA GLU A 75 -29.32 -5.43 -7.19
C GLU A 75 -27.91 -5.00 -6.74
N LEU A 76 -27.49 -5.43 -5.54
CA LEU A 76 -26.13 -5.16 -5.05
C LEU A 76 -25.06 -5.86 -5.88
N ARG A 77 -25.35 -7.03 -6.45
CA ARG A 77 -24.45 -7.75 -7.35
C ARG A 77 -24.32 -7.03 -8.70
N LEU A 78 -25.42 -6.57 -9.28
CA LEU A 78 -25.40 -5.72 -10.49
C LEU A 78 -24.64 -4.41 -10.26
N ALA A 79 -24.84 -3.77 -9.11
CA ALA A 79 -24.09 -2.58 -8.73
C ALA A 79 -22.58 -2.86 -8.60
N ALA A 80 -22.20 -4.00 -8.00
CA ALA A 80 -20.82 -4.44 -7.91
C ALA A 80 -20.20 -4.59 -9.32
N GLU A 81 -20.90 -5.25 -10.25
CA GLU A 81 -20.45 -5.44 -11.63
C GLU A 81 -20.33 -4.12 -12.42
N CYS A 82 -21.22 -3.16 -12.16
CA CYS A 82 -21.08 -1.80 -12.66
C CYS A 82 -19.76 -1.16 -12.19
N PHE A 83 -19.46 -1.25 -10.89
CA PHE A 83 -18.19 -0.73 -10.35
C PHE A 83 -16.97 -1.47 -10.90
N LEU A 84 -17.08 -2.76 -11.22
CA LEU A 84 -16.05 -3.53 -11.90
C LEU A 84 -15.77 -2.95 -13.30
N ALA A 85 -16.81 -2.67 -14.08
CA ALA A 85 -16.70 -2.05 -15.40
C ALA A 85 -16.09 -0.63 -15.32
N LEU A 86 -16.53 0.18 -14.35
CA LEU A 86 -15.97 1.53 -14.10
C LEU A 86 -14.50 1.48 -13.67
N LEU A 87 -14.13 0.49 -12.85
CA LEU A 87 -12.75 0.25 -12.44
C LEU A 87 -11.85 -0.06 -13.63
N ALA A 88 -12.31 -0.91 -14.56
CA ALA A 88 -11.58 -1.26 -15.77
C ALA A 88 -11.15 -0.03 -16.58
N HIS A 89 -12.04 0.98 -16.62
CA HIS A 89 -11.78 2.22 -17.32
C HIS A 89 -10.84 3.15 -16.54
N ALA A 90 -10.91 3.16 -15.21
CA ALA A 90 -10.01 3.94 -14.36
C ALA A 90 -8.53 3.52 -14.48
N VAL A 91 -8.25 2.31 -14.99
CA VAL A 91 -6.90 1.81 -15.26
C VAL A 91 -6.32 2.39 -16.56
N ARG A 92 -7.13 2.98 -17.45
CA ARG A 92 -6.62 3.59 -18.70
C ARG A 92 -5.93 4.94 -18.43
N PRO A 93 -4.70 5.16 -18.92
CA PRO A 93 -3.94 6.39 -18.69
C PRO A 93 -4.40 7.60 -19.52
N THR A 94 -5.34 7.44 -20.46
CA THR A 94 -5.80 8.55 -21.30
C THR A 94 -6.78 9.43 -20.54
N GLY A 95 -6.36 10.67 -20.28
CA GLY A 95 -7.14 11.68 -19.59
C GLY A 95 -8.51 11.91 -20.23
N ARG A 96 -9.53 11.89 -19.37
CA ARG A 96 -10.97 12.23 -19.56
C ARG A 96 -11.91 11.07 -19.96
N PRO A 97 -12.72 10.56 -18.99
CA PRO A 97 -13.85 9.68 -19.30
C PRO A 97 -15.15 9.96 -18.55
N ARG A 98 -15.39 11.20 -18.08
CA ARG A 98 -16.66 11.58 -17.41
C ARG A 98 -17.92 11.14 -18.18
N PRO A 99 -18.04 11.31 -19.51
CA PRO A 99 -19.27 10.92 -20.21
C PRO A 99 -19.45 9.40 -20.28
N TRP A 100 -18.36 8.63 -20.48
CA TRP A 100 -18.46 7.17 -20.54
C TRP A 100 -18.85 6.58 -19.18
N ALA A 101 -18.23 7.04 -18.09
CA ALA A 101 -18.58 6.58 -16.75
C ALA A 101 -20.05 6.90 -16.41
N ARG A 102 -20.56 8.07 -16.83
CA ARG A 102 -21.98 8.42 -16.67
C ARG A 102 -22.88 7.53 -17.52
N ARG A 103 -22.52 7.25 -18.76
CA ARG A 103 -23.29 6.35 -19.65
C ARG A 103 -23.34 4.92 -19.11
N GLN A 104 -22.20 4.38 -18.66
CA GLN A 104 -22.15 3.05 -18.04
C GLN A 104 -22.97 3.01 -16.75
N GLY A 105 -22.86 4.02 -15.89
CA GLY A 105 -23.66 4.12 -14.67
C GLY A 105 -25.16 4.22 -14.96
N ALA A 106 -25.56 5.05 -15.93
CA ALA A 106 -26.95 5.18 -16.35
C ALA A 106 -27.48 3.88 -16.97
N PHE A 107 -26.67 3.20 -17.79
CA PHE A 107 -27.01 1.89 -18.36
C PHE A 107 -27.21 0.83 -17.29
N SER A 108 -26.27 0.68 -16.35
CA SER A 108 -26.43 -0.25 -15.22
C SER A 108 -27.65 0.09 -14.37
N LEU A 109 -27.91 1.38 -14.11
CA LEU A 109 -29.10 1.81 -13.35
C LEU A 109 -30.40 1.48 -14.09
N ALA A 110 -30.44 1.63 -15.42
CA ALA A 110 -31.59 1.26 -16.23
C ALA A 110 -31.82 -0.26 -16.21
N VAL A 111 -30.76 -1.06 -16.29
CA VAL A 111 -30.84 -2.53 -16.18
C VAL A 111 -31.32 -2.95 -14.78
N MET A 112 -30.78 -2.33 -13.71
CA MET A 112 -31.23 -2.54 -12.34
C MET A 112 -32.73 -2.24 -12.17
N ALA A 113 -33.18 -1.07 -12.65
CA ALA A 113 -34.60 -0.71 -12.61
C ALA A 113 -35.48 -1.71 -13.40
N ALA A 114 -35.04 -2.13 -14.59
CA ALA A 114 -35.75 -3.12 -15.39
C ALA A 114 -35.80 -4.50 -14.72
N CYS A 115 -34.70 -4.95 -14.10
CA CYS A 115 -34.64 -6.17 -13.31
C CYS A 115 -35.61 -6.12 -12.12
N ALA A 116 -35.62 -5.02 -11.37
CA ALA A 116 -36.52 -4.85 -10.24
C ALA A 116 -37.99 -4.86 -10.67
N VAL A 117 -38.35 -4.16 -11.75
CA VAL A 117 -39.72 -4.17 -12.30
C VAL A 117 -40.12 -5.57 -12.76
N ALA A 118 -39.25 -6.26 -13.52
CA ALA A 118 -39.52 -7.62 -13.99
C ALA A 118 -39.67 -8.62 -12.82
N TYR A 119 -38.83 -8.50 -11.79
CA TYR A 119 -38.91 -9.32 -10.59
C TYR A 119 -40.22 -9.11 -9.81
N LEU A 120 -40.62 -7.85 -9.63
CA LEU A 120 -41.87 -7.52 -8.94
C LEU A 120 -43.10 -7.94 -9.76
N ALA A 121 -43.06 -7.75 -11.08
CA ALA A 121 -44.14 -8.16 -11.99
C ALA A 121 -44.30 -9.68 -12.07
N ALA A 122 -43.22 -10.45 -11.93
CA ALA A 122 -43.26 -11.91 -11.90
C ALA A 122 -43.97 -12.50 -10.66
N GLY A 123 -44.25 -11.68 -9.63
CA GLY A 123 -44.93 -12.14 -8.40
C GLY A 123 -44.13 -13.19 -7.63
N VAL A 124 -42.81 -13.01 -7.53
CA VAL A 124 -41.89 -14.07 -7.10
C VAL A 124 -42.16 -14.56 -5.67
N GLY A 125 -42.42 -15.86 -5.54
CA GLY A 125 -42.40 -16.61 -4.28
C GLY A 125 -41.02 -17.22 -4.01
N VAL A 126 -40.70 -17.43 -2.72
CA VAL A 126 -39.48 -18.13 -2.30
C VAL A 126 -39.87 -19.41 -1.59
N GLU A 127 -39.53 -20.57 -2.18
CA GLU A 127 -39.83 -21.88 -1.60
C GLU A 127 -38.64 -22.82 -1.80
N GLY A 128 -38.19 -23.47 -0.71
CA GLY A 128 -37.10 -24.45 -0.77
C GLY A 128 -35.77 -23.94 -1.35
N GLY A 129 -35.48 -22.64 -1.22
CA GLY A 129 -34.29 -22.03 -1.82
C GLY A 129 -34.42 -21.74 -3.33
N LYS A 130 -35.64 -21.81 -3.87
CA LYS A 130 -35.97 -21.51 -5.27
C LYS A 130 -36.88 -20.29 -5.34
N LEU A 131 -36.69 -19.52 -6.41
CA LEU A 131 -37.60 -18.48 -6.85
C LEU A 131 -38.63 -19.11 -7.77
N LEU A 132 -39.90 -18.91 -7.43
CA LEU A 132 -41.04 -19.39 -8.19
C LEU A 132 -41.80 -18.20 -8.75
N ALA A 133 -42.04 -18.17 -10.05
CA ALA A 133 -42.96 -17.19 -10.63
C ALA A 133 -44.40 -17.49 -10.19
N ALA A 134 -45.19 -16.44 -9.95
CA ALA A 134 -46.64 -16.58 -9.82
C ALA A 134 -47.27 -17.06 -11.14
N ASP A 135 -48.53 -17.51 -11.08
CA ASP A 135 -49.27 -17.92 -12.27
C ASP A 135 -49.27 -16.80 -13.32
N GLY A 136 -48.72 -17.07 -14.51
CA GLY A 136 -48.55 -16.10 -15.59
C GLY A 136 -47.24 -15.30 -15.56
N GLY A 137 -46.51 -15.24 -14.45
CA GLY A 137 -45.29 -14.42 -14.26
C GLY A 137 -43.98 -15.01 -14.82
N ARG A 138 -44.06 -16.08 -15.62
CA ARG A 138 -42.89 -16.84 -16.09
C ARG A 138 -42.03 -16.04 -17.06
N ALA A 139 -42.68 -15.29 -17.97
CA ALA A 139 -41.98 -14.49 -18.97
C ALA A 139 -41.18 -13.36 -18.30
N GLU A 140 -41.75 -12.74 -17.27
CA GLU A 140 -41.16 -11.67 -16.47
C GLU A 140 -39.95 -12.19 -15.69
N LEU A 141 -40.06 -13.38 -15.08
CA LEU A 141 -38.92 -14.02 -14.40
C LEU A 141 -37.80 -14.40 -15.39
N ALA A 142 -38.15 -14.80 -16.61
CA ALA A 142 -37.19 -15.07 -17.68
C ALA A 142 -36.49 -13.78 -18.13
N VAL A 143 -37.23 -12.67 -18.30
CA VAL A 143 -36.68 -11.35 -18.63
C VAL A 143 -35.72 -10.87 -17.54
N TYR A 144 -36.12 -10.94 -16.27
CA TYR A 144 -35.24 -10.67 -15.12
C TYR A 144 -33.95 -11.48 -15.22
N SER A 145 -34.08 -12.79 -15.49
CA SER A 145 -32.94 -13.71 -15.56
C SER A 145 -32.00 -13.41 -16.72
N ALA A 146 -32.55 -13.08 -17.89
CA ALA A 146 -31.79 -12.73 -19.08
C ALA A 146 -31.06 -11.39 -18.91
N LEU A 147 -31.73 -10.38 -18.36
CA LEU A 147 -31.13 -9.06 -18.08
C LEU A 147 -29.99 -9.18 -17.07
N PHE A 148 -30.21 -9.92 -15.98
CA PHE A 148 -29.20 -10.16 -14.97
C PHE A 148 -27.96 -10.84 -15.56
N THR A 149 -28.14 -12.01 -16.19
CA THR A 149 -27.03 -12.79 -16.78
C THR A 149 -26.31 -12.02 -17.89
N GLY A 150 -27.06 -11.34 -18.77
CA GLY A 150 -26.50 -10.53 -19.84
C GLY A 150 -25.66 -9.36 -19.33
N HIS A 151 -26.12 -8.68 -18.28
CA HIS A 151 -25.38 -7.58 -17.65
C HIS A 151 -24.07 -8.07 -17.03
N SER A 152 -24.12 -9.16 -16.27
CA SER A 152 -22.94 -9.76 -15.65
C SER A 152 -21.91 -10.18 -16.67
N LEU A 153 -22.34 -10.83 -17.76
CA LEU A 153 -21.46 -11.23 -18.85
C LEU A 153 -20.80 -10.02 -19.52
N LEU A 154 -21.58 -8.97 -19.81
CA LEU A 154 -21.06 -7.75 -20.43
C LEU A 154 -20.01 -7.05 -19.54
N CYS A 155 -20.31 -6.84 -18.26
CA CYS A 155 -19.42 -6.13 -17.34
C CYS A 155 -18.11 -6.90 -17.09
N THR A 156 -18.20 -8.22 -16.89
CA THR A 156 -17.02 -9.09 -16.68
C THR A 156 -16.18 -9.23 -17.95
N ALA A 157 -16.81 -9.36 -19.13
CA ALA A 157 -16.10 -9.40 -20.41
C ALA A 157 -15.38 -8.07 -20.70
N LEU A 158 -16.07 -6.94 -20.49
CA LEU A 158 -15.48 -5.61 -20.65
C LEU A 158 -14.27 -5.43 -19.73
N PHE A 159 -14.41 -5.75 -18.44
CA PHE A 159 -13.30 -5.69 -17.49
C PHE A 159 -12.12 -6.55 -17.95
N THR A 160 -12.38 -7.79 -18.34
CA THR A 160 -11.37 -8.76 -18.78
C THR A 160 -10.60 -8.26 -20.00
N VAL A 161 -11.31 -7.79 -21.04
CA VAL A 161 -10.70 -7.26 -22.26
C VAL A 161 -9.84 -6.02 -21.96
N LEU A 162 -10.32 -5.11 -21.12
CA LEU A 162 -9.61 -3.89 -20.76
C LEU A 162 -8.34 -4.16 -19.95
N VAL A 163 -8.42 -5.04 -18.94
CA VAL A 163 -7.27 -5.44 -18.14
C VAL A 163 -6.27 -6.23 -18.98
N HIS A 164 -6.74 -7.14 -19.84
CA HIS A 164 -5.86 -7.87 -20.76
C HIS A 164 -5.12 -6.91 -21.70
N ARG A 165 -5.81 -5.93 -22.29
CA ARG A 165 -5.17 -4.90 -23.11
C ARG A 165 -4.13 -4.10 -22.33
N ALA A 166 -4.44 -3.68 -21.10
CA ALA A 166 -3.48 -3.00 -20.23
C ALA A 166 -2.25 -3.87 -19.94
N ALA A 167 -2.44 -5.16 -19.69
CA ALA A 167 -1.35 -6.12 -19.46
C ALA A 167 -0.44 -6.30 -20.69
N ARG A 168 -0.95 -6.05 -21.91
CA ARG A 168 -0.13 -6.09 -23.14
C ARG A 168 0.73 -4.84 -23.33
N LEU A 169 0.30 -3.70 -22.79
CA LEU A 169 1.01 -2.42 -22.89
C LEU A 169 2.13 -2.28 -21.85
N VAL A 170 2.07 -3.01 -20.73
CA VAL A 170 3.09 -2.99 -19.68
C VAL A 170 4.27 -3.89 -20.07
N GLY A 171 5.49 -3.37 -19.91
CA GLY A 171 6.74 -4.11 -20.11
C GLY A 171 6.86 -5.38 -19.25
N PRO A 172 7.82 -6.29 -19.55
CA PRO A 172 8.02 -7.50 -18.76
C PRO A 172 8.32 -7.16 -17.29
N GLY A 173 7.68 -7.87 -16.36
CA GLY A 173 7.86 -7.64 -14.92
C GLY A 173 6.68 -8.13 -14.07
N PRO A 174 6.79 -8.02 -12.73
CA PRO A 174 5.79 -8.53 -11.79
C PRO A 174 4.42 -7.83 -11.93
N LEU A 175 4.40 -6.56 -12.39
CA LEU A 175 3.16 -5.85 -12.69
C LEU A 175 2.40 -6.50 -13.86
N ARG A 176 3.12 -6.88 -14.93
CA ARG A 176 2.53 -7.57 -16.08
C ARG A 176 1.96 -8.93 -15.68
N THR A 177 2.71 -9.69 -14.88
CA THR A 177 2.24 -10.97 -14.34
C THR A 177 0.98 -10.80 -13.49
N GLY A 178 0.96 -9.80 -12.60
CA GLY A 178 -0.22 -9.48 -11.79
C GLY A 178 -1.44 -9.14 -12.64
N LEU A 179 -1.31 -8.28 -13.66
CA LEU A 179 -2.42 -7.93 -14.55
C LEU A 179 -2.90 -9.12 -15.39
N ARG A 180 -2.00 -10.02 -15.80
CA ARG A 180 -2.37 -11.27 -16.50
C ARG A 180 -3.15 -12.21 -15.60
N LEU A 181 -2.78 -12.35 -14.33
CA LEU A 181 -3.55 -13.13 -13.35
C LEU A 181 -4.94 -12.54 -13.13
N VAL A 182 -5.06 -11.21 -13.01
CA VAL A 182 -6.37 -10.55 -12.93
C VAL A 182 -7.19 -10.80 -14.20
N ALA A 183 -6.60 -10.71 -15.39
CA ALA A 183 -7.30 -11.00 -16.64
C ALA A 183 -7.72 -12.47 -16.74
N ALA A 184 -6.90 -13.41 -16.28
CA ALA A 184 -7.26 -14.84 -16.21
C ALA A 184 -8.42 -15.08 -15.24
N GLY A 185 -8.43 -14.41 -14.07
CA GLY A 185 -9.56 -14.44 -13.15
C GLY A 185 -10.83 -13.83 -13.74
N GLY A 186 -10.70 -12.76 -14.54
CA GLY A 186 -11.79 -12.20 -15.32
C GLY A 186 -12.33 -13.17 -16.38
N ALA A 187 -11.46 -13.87 -17.11
CA ALA A 187 -11.87 -14.88 -18.08
C ALA A 187 -12.62 -16.04 -17.41
N ALA A 188 -12.14 -16.53 -16.25
CA ALA A 188 -12.88 -17.50 -15.45
C ALA A 188 -14.25 -16.97 -14.98
N SER A 189 -14.34 -15.67 -14.65
CA SER A 189 -15.61 -15.01 -14.28
C SER A 189 -16.59 -14.92 -15.45
N VAL A 190 -16.10 -14.71 -16.68
CA VAL A 190 -16.93 -14.72 -17.91
C VAL A 190 -17.52 -16.11 -18.14
N VAL A 191 -16.69 -17.16 -18.04
CA VAL A 191 -17.16 -18.55 -18.16
C VAL A 191 -18.19 -18.86 -17.09
N TRP A 192 -17.93 -18.47 -15.84
CA TRP A 192 -18.87 -18.64 -14.74
C TRP A 192 -20.19 -17.88 -14.97
N SER A 193 -20.13 -16.65 -15.49
CA SER A 193 -21.33 -15.86 -15.80
C SER A 193 -22.14 -16.48 -16.94
N ALA A 194 -21.48 -17.09 -17.93
CA ALA A 194 -22.14 -17.80 -19.03
C ALA A 194 -22.94 -19.01 -18.53
N PHE A 195 -22.55 -19.63 -17.41
CA PHE A 195 -23.35 -20.66 -16.77
C PHE A 195 -24.68 -20.17 -16.19
N GLY A 196 -24.85 -18.85 -16.02
CA GLY A 196 -26.14 -18.24 -15.70
C GLY A 196 -27.20 -18.41 -16.80
N VAL A 197 -26.84 -18.95 -17.97
CA VAL A 197 -27.79 -19.35 -19.02
C VAL A 197 -28.58 -20.60 -18.61
N PHE A 198 -28.01 -21.55 -17.86
CA PHE A 198 -28.76 -22.75 -17.47
C PHE A 198 -29.96 -22.43 -16.57
N PRO A 199 -29.82 -21.64 -15.48
CA PRO A 199 -30.97 -21.21 -14.70
C PRO A 199 -31.99 -20.40 -15.51
N LEU A 200 -31.56 -19.69 -16.56
CA LEU A 200 -32.48 -19.00 -17.47
C LEU A 200 -33.31 -20.01 -18.27
N LEU A 201 -32.70 -21.09 -18.76
CA LEU A 201 -33.42 -22.16 -19.44
C LEU A 201 -34.41 -22.87 -18.51
N ASP A 202 -34.02 -23.10 -17.25
CA ASP A 202 -34.91 -23.69 -16.24
C ASP A 202 -36.13 -22.79 -15.93
N VAL A 203 -35.94 -21.47 -15.91
CA VAL A 203 -37.05 -20.51 -15.77
C VAL A 203 -37.99 -20.55 -16.97
N VAL A 204 -37.45 -20.64 -18.19
CA VAL A 204 -38.26 -20.71 -19.40
C VAL A 204 -39.05 -22.01 -19.46
N ALA A 205 -38.45 -23.13 -19.03
CA ALA A 205 -39.11 -24.44 -19.02
C ALA A 205 -40.15 -24.56 -17.89
N ASP A 206 -39.74 -24.32 -16.64
CA ASP A 206 -40.50 -24.68 -15.45
C ASP A 206 -41.00 -23.47 -14.63
N GLY A 207 -40.57 -22.25 -14.96
CA GLY A 207 -40.87 -21.06 -14.16
C GLY A 207 -40.13 -21.02 -12.81
N ARG A 208 -39.05 -21.80 -12.67
CA ARG A 208 -38.29 -21.97 -11.42
C ARG A 208 -36.85 -21.54 -11.59
N ARG A 209 -36.28 -20.92 -10.56
CA ARG A 209 -34.86 -20.56 -10.50
C ARG A 209 -34.26 -20.86 -9.15
N ASP A 210 -33.16 -21.60 -9.11
CA ASP A 210 -32.42 -21.79 -7.87
C ASP A 210 -31.73 -20.47 -7.42
N ILE A 211 -31.83 -20.14 -6.13
CA ILE A 211 -31.16 -18.96 -5.54
C ILE A 211 -29.66 -19.22 -5.38
N ALA A 212 -29.30 -20.46 -5.06
CA ALA A 212 -27.91 -20.88 -4.94
C ALA A 212 -27.32 -21.20 -6.31
N ASP A 213 -26.03 -20.89 -6.47
CA ASP A 213 -25.29 -21.32 -7.65
C ASP A 213 -25.17 -22.85 -7.65
N ALA A 214 -25.23 -23.45 -8.84
CA ALA A 214 -25.09 -24.89 -8.97
C ALA A 214 -23.71 -25.36 -8.44
N PRO A 215 -23.61 -26.53 -7.79
CA PRO A 215 -22.37 -27.01 -7.17
C PRO A 215 -21.16 -27.07 -8.13
N TRP A 216 -21.42 -27.34 -9.40
CA TRP A 216 -20.42 -27.42 -10.45
C TRP A 216 -19.89 -26.04 -10.91
N ALA A 217 -20.61 -24.94 -10.62
CA ALA A 217 -20.19 -23.58 -10.91
C ALA A 217 -19.26 -22.98 -9.83
N VAL A 218 -19.34 -23.50 -8.60
CA VAL A 218 -18.51 -23.11 -7.44
C VAL A 218 -17.00 -23.10 -7.73
N PRO A 219 -16.37 -24.13 -8.35
CA PRO A 219 -14.93 -24.11 -8.62
C PRO A 219 -14.50 -22.95 -9.53
N PHE A 220 -15.35 -22.51 -10.48
CA PHE A 220 -15.05 -21.37 -11.34
C PHE A 220 -15.12 -20.04 -10.59
N ALA A 221 -16.10 -19.90 -9.69
CA ALA A 221 -16.18 -18.74 -8.79
C ALA A 221 -14.94 -18.66 -7.89
N LEU A 222 -14.52 -19.78 -7.28
CA LEU A 222 -13.32 -19.85 -6.44
C LEU A 222 -12.05 -19.55 -7.23
N LEU A 223 -11.90 -20.13 -8.42
CA LEU A 223 -10.75 -19.89 -9.30
C LEU A 223 -10.68 -18.42 -9.73
N SER A 224 -11.80 -17.83 -10.13
CA SER A 224 -11.89 -16.41 -10.48
C SER A 224 -11.47 -15.51 -9.31
N GLY A 225 -12.00 -15.78 -8.12
CA GLY A 225 -11.65 -15.05 -6.90
C GLY A 225 -10.15 -15.20 -6.54
N ALA A 226 -9.61 -16.41 -6.57
CA ALA A 226 -8.21 -16.68 -6.26
C ALA A 226 -7.25 -15.97 -7.25
N LEU A 227 -7.51 -16.08 -8.55
CA LEU A 227 -6.72 -15.41 -9.59
C LEU A 227 -6.86 -13.88 -9.51
N GLY A 228 -8.07 -13.37 -9.28
CA GLY A 228 -8.34 -11.95 -9.13
C GLY A 228 -7.64 -11.34 -7.92
N ILE A 229 -7.78 -11.94 -6.73
CA ILE A 229 -7.14 -11.48 -5.49
C ILE A 229 -5.62 -11.64 -5.55
N GLY A 230 -5.13 -12.78 -6.05
CA GLY A 230 -3.71 -13.05 -6.22
C GLY A 230 -3.05 -12.05 -7.19
N GLY A 231 -3.69 -11.82 -8.34
CA GLY A 231 -3.24 -10.84 -9.32
C GLY A 231 -3.30 -9.40 -8.80
N ALA A 232 -4.38 -9.00 -8.13
CA ALA A 232 -4.52 -7.67 -7.51
C ALA A 232 -3.48 -7.45 -6.40
N SER A 233 -3.19 -8.49 -5.62
CA SER A 233 -2.13 -8.44 -4.62
C SER A 233 -0.78 -8.25 -5.30
N LEU A 234 -0.43 -9.10 -6.27
CA LEU A 234 0.85 -9.02 -6.97
C LEU A 234 1.05 -7.67 -7.67
N THR A 235 0.01 -7.11 -8.32
CA THR A 235 0.06 -5.76 -8.89
C THR A 235 0.28 -4.70 -7.83
N ALA A 236 -0.37 -4.78 -6.65
CA ALA A 236 -0.14 -3.86 -5.55
C ALA A 236 1.28 -3.96 -4.96
N TRP A 237 1.86 -5.15 -4.90
CA TRP A 237 3.26 -5.35 -4.48
C TRP A 237 4.25 -4.82 -5.53
N ALA A 238 3.99 -5.08 -6.82
CA ALA A 238 4.79 -4.58 -7.93
C ALA A 238 4.71 -3.05 -8.06
N ALA A 239 3.54 -2.47 -7.76
CA ALA A 239 3.31 -1.02 -7.77
C ALA A 239 3.84 -0.31 -6.51
N ARG A 240 4.37 -1.03 -5.51
CA ARG A 240 5.21 -0.40 -4.47
C ARG A 240 6.58 -0.15 -5.08
N PRO A 241 6.88 1.08 -5.51
CA PRO A 241 8.07 1.28 -6.31
C PRO A 241 9.31 1.04 -5.42
N PRO A 242 10.34 0.32 -5.92
CA PRO A 242 11.64 0.30 -5.28
C PRO A 242 12.18 1.73 -5.05
N ARG A 243 11.78 2.71 -5.89
CA ARG A 243 12.07 4.14 -5.74
C ARG A 243 11.62 4.73 -4.40
N ARG A 244 10.47 4.35 -3.83
CA ARG A 244 10.06 4.86 -2.50
C ARG A 244 10.94 4.34 -1.37
N ARG A 245 11.42 3.10 -1.48
CA ARG A 245 12.36 2.54 -0.50
C ARG A 245 13.73 3.17 -0.66
N GLY A 246 14.20 3.34 -1.89
CA GLY A 246 15.42 4.09 -2.23
C GLY A 246 15.36 5.50 -1.66
N ALA A 247 14.32 6.27 -2.00
CA ALA A 247 14.15 7.64 -1.54
C ALA A 247 14.13 7.76 -0.01
N ARG A 248 13.45 6.85 0.69
CA ARG A 248 13.48 6.81 2.16
C ARG A 248 14.86 6.49 2.74
N ARG A 249 15.61 5.58 2.10
CA ARG A 249 16.98 5.25 2.51
C ARG A 249 17.91 6.43 2.27
N SER A 250 17.91 7.02 1.07
CA SER A 250 18.71 8.20 0.74
C SER A 250 18.36 9.38 1.65
N HIS A 251 17.07 9.64 1.89
CA HIS A 251 16.63 10.66 2.84
C HIS A 251 17.18 10.44 4.25
N ARG A 252 17.21 9.19 4.75
CA ARG A 252 17.82 8.86 6.04
C ARG A 252 19.35 9.02 6.04
N ARG A 253 20.02 8.65 4.94
CA ARG A 253 21.48 8.75 4.80
C ARG A 253 21.98 10.19 4.70
N ILE A 254 21.22 11.09 4.06
CA ILE A 254 21.53 12.52 3.98
C ILE A 254 21.29 13.25 5.33
N ARG A 255 20.50 12.64 6.23
CA ARG A 255 20.07 13.26 7.50
C ARG A 255 21.20 13.84 8.37
N PRO A 256 22.36 13.17 8.59
CA PRO A 256 23.41 13.70 9.47
C PRO A 256 23.97 15.04 8.97
N LEU A 257 24.25 15.13 7.67
CA LEU A 257 24.72 16.36 7.03
C LEU A 257 23.65 17.46 7.12
N TRP A 258 22.41 17.15 6.75
CA TRP A 258 21.29 18.09 6.80
C TRP A 258 21.06 18.65 8.21
N LEU A 259 21.12 17.80 9.25
CA LEU A 259 21.00 18.25 10.64
C LEU A 259 22.11 19.23 11.02
N ALA A 260 23.36 18.94 10.66
CA ALA A 260 24.49 19.83 10.97
C ALA A 260 24.34 21.20 10.30
N LEU A 261 23.91 21.22 9.03
CA LEU A 261 23.62 22.46 8.29
C LEU A 261 22.47 23.25 8.95
N CYS A 262 21.38 22.57 9.33
CA CYS A 262 20.23 23.24 9.97
C CYS A 262 20.57 23.78 11.36
N THR A 263 21.45 23.11 12.11
CA THR A 263 21.93 23.60 13.41
C THR A 263 22.75 24.88 13.26
N ALA A 264 23.62 24.95 12.24
CA ALA A 264 24.41 26.15 11.97
C ALA A 264 23.58 27.30 11.38
N HIS A 265 22.61 26.99 10.51
CA HIS A 265 21.75 27.97 9.86
C HIS A 265 20.28 27.55 9.89
N PRO A 266 19.53 27.83 10.99
CA PRO A 266 18.14 27.38 11.12
C PRO A 266 17.19 27.89 10.03
N ARG A 267 17.53 29.01 9.37
CA ARG A 267 16.73 29.62 8.30
C ARG A 267 16.71 28.82 6.99
N ILE A 268 17.60 27.84 6.82
CA ILE A 268 17.61 26.97 5.62
C ILE A 268 16.50 25.92 5.65
N ALA A 269 15.95 25.61 6.84
CA ALA A 269 14.85 24.68 6.97
C ALA A 269 13.58 25.36 6.48
N LEU A 270 13.24 25.14 5.21
CA LEU A 270 11.95 25.51 4.66
C LEU A 270 10.90 24.77 5.53
N ASP A 271 10.13 25.52 6.32
CA ASP A 271 9.05 25.07 7.22
C ASP A 271 9.37 24.03 8.32
N ALA A 272 9.95 24.50 9.42
CA ALA A 272 9.69 23.94 10.76
C ALA A 272 8.53 24.70 11.45
N ARG A 273 7.34 24.77 10.83
CA ARG A 273 6.19 25.45 11.46
C ARG A 273 5.55 24.54 12.54
N PRO A 274 5.03 25.07 13.67
CA PRO A 274 4.53 24.27 14.78
C PRO A 274 3.36 23.35 14.40
N PRO A 275 3.16 22.24 15.12
CA PRO A 275 2.07 21.31 14.87
C PRO A 275 0.73 22.01 15.19
N GLY A 276 0.02 22.47 14.15
CA GLY A 276 -1.30 23.09 14.32
C GLY A 276 -1.86 23.89 13.13
N GLY A 277 -1.05 24.22 12.12
CA GLY A 277 -1.54 24.93 10.94
C GLY A 277 -2.21 24.01 9.92
N ARG A 278 -3.45 24.33 9.52
CA ARG A 278 -4.27 23.63 8.49
C ARG A 278 -3.68 23.58 7.07
N PHE A 279 -2.45 24.05 6.90
CA PHE A 279 -1.66 24.01 5.66
C PHE A 279 -0.37 23.19 5.81
N SER A 280 -0.32 22.20 6.72
CA SER A 280 0.72 21.16 6.63
C SER A 280 0.45 20.33 5.38
N LEU A 281 1.03 20.75 4.24
CA LEU A 281 1.10 19.92 3.04
C LEU A 281 1.57 18.54 3.49
N PRO A 282 0.78 17.47 3.30
CA PRO A 282 1.15 16.17 3.81
C PRO A 282 2.45 15.77 3.11
N LEU A 283 3.56 15.68 3.85
CA LEU A 283 4.82 15.05 3.46
C LEU A 283 4.62 13.53 3.23
N ARG A 284 3.62 13.17 2.42
CA ARG A 284 3.08 11.81 2.26
C ARG A 284 3.84 10.99 1.22
N THR A 285 4.71 11.62 0.43
CA THR A 285 5.59 10.94 -0.52
C THR A 285 7.05 11.09 -0.10
N GLY A 286 7.73 9.97 0.12
CA GLY A 286 9.15 9.96 0.51
C GLY A 286 10.08 10.58 -0.54
N GLU A 287 9.63 10.65 -1.80
CA GLU A 287 10.33 11.31 -2.91
C GLU A 287 10.29 12.84 -2.76
N PHE A 288 9.15 13.44 -2.41
CA PHE A 288 9.05 14.88 -2.20
C PHE A 288 9.87 15.34 -0.98
N ALA A 289 9.83 14.56 0.10
CA ALA A 289 10.66 14.83 1.29
C ALA A 289 12.16 14.73 0.97
N LEU A 290 12.57 13.78 0.11
CA LEU A 290 13.94 13.69 -0.36
C LEU A 290 14.34 14.89 -1.21
N TYR A 291 13.51 15.26 -2.20
CA TYR A 291 13.76 16.42 -3.06
C TYR A 291 13.91 17.72 -2.26
N ARG A 292 12.98 17.98 -1.31
CA ARG A 292 13.08 19.14 -0.41
C ARG A 292 14.39 19.14 0.37
N ARG A 293 14.80 17.99 0.91
CA ARG A 293 16.07 17.87 1.65
C ARG A 293 17.29 18.15 0.78
N VAL A 294 17.27 17.78 -0.51
CA VAL A 294 18.34 18.12 -1.46
C VAL A 294 18.48 19.63 -1.59
N ILE A 295 17.36 20.35 -1.81
CA ILE A 295 17.33 21.81 -1.88
C ILE A 295 17.87 22.44 -0.58
N GLU A 296 17.38 21.99 0.58
CA GLU A 296 17.81 22.54 1.89
C GLU A 296 19.31 22.30 2.16
N VAL A 297 19.88 21.18 1.70
CA VAL A 297 21.33 20.95 1.76
C VAL A 297 22.08 21.91 0.84
N HIS A 298 21.56 22.16 -0.37
CA HIS A 298 22.15 23.12 -1.30
C HIS A 298 22.13 24.55 -0.73
N ASP A 299 21.01 24.97 -0.14
CA ASP A 299 20.87 26.25 0.55
C ASP A 299 21.83 26.36 1.75
N GLY A 300 21.98 25.29 2.53
CA GLY A 300 22.96 25.20 3.60
C GLY A 300 24.40 25.36 3.13
N ARG A 301 24.76 24.71 2.02
CA ARG A 301 26.09 24.87 1.39
C ARG A 301 26.32 26.29 0.91
N MET A 302 25.31 26.93 0.32
CA MET A 302 25.39 28.34 -0.09
C MET A 302 25.58 29.28 1.11
N ALA A 303 24.86 29.05 2.21
CA ALA A 303 24.99 29.84 3.44
C ALA A 303 26.40 29.73 4.08
N LEU A 304 27.01 28.55 4.00
CA LEU A 304 28.36 28.31 4.54
C LEU A 304 29.51 28.92 3.73
N ARG A 305 29.28 29.39 2.49
CA ARG A 305 30.35 29.89 1.60
C ARG A 305 31.25 30.94 2.26
N GLY A 306 30.66 31.87 3.01
CA GLY A 306 31.41 32.93 3.71
C GLY A 306 32.24 32.45 4.91
N HIS A 307 32.09 31.18 5.31
CA HIS A 307 32.77 30.56 6.45
C HIS A 307 33.82 29.52 6.01
N VAL A 308 34.02 29.33 4.71
CA VAL A 308 35.04 28.39 4.19
C VAL A 308 36.44 28.98 4.35
N HIS A 309 37.29 28.33 5.13
CA HIS A 309 38.69 28.72 5.27
C HIS A 309 39.44 28.55 3.93
N PRO A 310 40.28 29.50 3.48
CA PRO A 310 40.95 29.44 2.17
C PRO A 310 41.82 28.20 1.96
N GLN A 311 42.41 27.68 3.04
CA GLN A 311 43.24 26.47 2.99
C GLN A 311 42.46 25.16 3.23
N ALA A 312 41.16 25.22 3.55
CA ALA A 312 40.38 24.01 3.82
C ALA A 312 40.37 23.00 2.65
N PRO A 313 40.28 23.41 1.37
CA PRO A 313 40.39 22.47 0.25
C PRO A 313 41.73 21.74 0.21
N LEU A 314 42.84 22.43 0.50
CA LEU A 314 44.18 21.82 0.56
C LEU A 314 44.26 20.80 1.71
N TRP A 315 43.78 21.16 2.90
CA TRP A 315 43.76 20.24 4.04
C TRP A 315 42.91 19.00 3.77
N ALA A 316 41.79 19.17 3.06
CA ALA A 316 40.92 18.09 2.65
C ALA A 316 41.61 17.14 1.67
N ALA A 317 42.26 17.68 0.63
CA ALA A 317 43.03 16.89 -0.34
C ALA A 317 44.18 16.12 0.34
N GLU A 318 44.95 16.79 1.21
CA GLU A 318 46.03 16.18 2.01
C GLU A 318 45.51 15.04 2.90
N ALA A 319 44.37 15.25 3.58
CA ALA A 319 43.77 14.24 4.45
C ALA A 319 43.25 13.03 3.65
N CYS A 320 42.83 13.22 2.41
CA CYS A 320 42.29 12.16 1.54
C CYS A 320 43.38 11.38 0.78
N ALA A 321 44.50 12.02 0.41
CA ALA A 321 45.52 11.46 -0.48
C ALA A 321 46.11 10.11 -0.02
N GLY A 322 46.20 9.88 1.30
CA GLY A 322 46.73 8.64 1.89
C GLY A 322 45.69 7.69 2.49
N LEU A 323 44.40 8.07 2.53
CA LEU A 323 43.36 7.29 3.23
C LEU A 323 42.30 6.71 2.30
N LEU A 324 42.14 7.28 1.10
CA LEU A 324 41.00 6.95 0.24
C LEU A 324 41.40 6.70 -1.22
N PRO A 325 40.71 5.75 -1.88
CA PRO A 325 40.84 5.56 -3.32
C PRO A 325 40.24 6.75 -4.09
N PRO A 326 40.73 7.07 -5.31
CA PRO A 326 40.31 8.24 -6.08
C PRO A 326 38.78 8.41 -6.18
N ALA A 327 38.05 7.30 -6.38
CA ALA A 327 36.61 7.30 -6.52
C ALA A 327 35.82 7.87 -5.31
N ARG A 328 36.40 7.87 -4.10
CA ARG A 328 35.75 8.39 -2.88
C ARG A 328 36.33 9.72 -2.39
N ARG A 329 37.40 10.21 -3.03
CA ARG A 329 38.10 11.41 -2.58
C ARG A 329 37.24 12.64 -2.70
N ALA A 330 36.65 12.88 -3.87
CA ALA A 330 35.90 14.10 -4.13
C ALA A 330 34.74 14.31 -3.14
N ALA A 331 33.92 13.28 -2.86
CA ALA A 331 32.82 13.38 -1.89
C ALA A 331 33.33 13.60 -0.45
N THR A 332 34.47 12.99 -0.10
CA THR A 332 35.06 13.15 1.24
C THR A 332 35.71 14.52 1.40
N GLU A 333 36.36 15.04 0.35
CA GLU A 333 36.95 16.37 0.34
C GLU A 333 35.87 17.42 0.52
N GLU A 334 34.76 17.30 -0.22
CA GLU A 334 33.60 18.18 -0.04
C GLU A 334 33.06 18.12 1.40
N ALA A 335 32.87 16.90 1.93
CA ALA A 335 32.43 16.71 3.31
C ALA A 335 33.39 17.32 4.36
N ALA A 336 34.70 17.26 4.12
CA ALA A 336 35.72 17.81 5.00
C ALA A 336 35.74 19.34 4.98
N VAL A 337 35.58 19.94 3.79
CA VAL A 337 35.42 21.39 3.63
C VAL A 337 34.15 21.88 4.33
N ILE A 338 33.02 21.20 4.15
CA ILE A 338 31.77 21.52 4.86
C ILE A 338 31.96 21.43 6.38
N ALA A 339 32.66 20.39 6.86
CA ALA A 339 32.94 20.23 8.29
C ALA A 339 33.80 21.37 8.86
N ALA A 340 34.84 21.84 8.15
CA ALA A 340 35.63 22.99 8.57
C ALA A 340 34.79 24.28 8.58
N ALA A 341 33.98 24.50 7.54
CA ALA A 341 33.11 25.67 7.44
C ALA A 341 32.06 25.72 8.58
N LEU A 342 31.54 24.56 9.00
CA LEU A 342 30.63 24.47 10.15
C LEU A 342 31.31 24.88 11.46
N GLU A 343 32.58 24.53 11.68
CA GLU A 343 33.32 24.96 12.87
C GLU A 343 33.59 26.48 12.84
N ALA A 344 33.97 27.02 11.68
CA ALA A 344 34.15 28.46 11.52
C ALA A 344 32.85 29.25 11.70
N ALA A 345 31.73 28.74 11.17
CA ALA A 345 30.41 29.30 11.36
C ALA A 345 29.98 29.29 12.83
N ALA A 346 30.25 28.20 13.57
CA ALA A 346 30.00 28.13 15.00
C ALA A 346 30.82 29.14 15.81
N ALA A 347 32.03 29.47 15.36
CA ALA A 347 32.88 30.51 15.94
C ALA A 347 32.56 31.93 15.43
N GLY A 348 31.59 32.10 14.52
CA GLY A 348 31.25 33.38 13.93
C GLY A 348 32.32 33.97 12.97
N LEU A 349 33.33 33.19 12.59
CA LEU A 349 34.41 33.67 11.73
C LEU A 349 34.03 33.58 10.25
N ARG A 350 34.33 34.63 9.51
CA ARG A 350 34.14 34.70 8.05
C ARG A 350 35.48 34.90 7.37
N PHE A 351 35.67 34.24 6.23
CA PHE A 351 36.88 34.35 5.42
C PHE A 351 36.55 35.05 4.09
N PRO A 352 36.85 36.36 3.97
CA PRO A 352 36.69 37.06 2.70
C PRO A 352 37.67 36.49 1.67
N GLY A 353 37.20 36.23 0.46
CA GLY A 353 38.05 35.83 -0.67
C GLY A 353 38.24 34.33 -0.89
N ALA A 354 37.46 33.46 -0.23
CA ALA A 354 37.33 32.08 -0.72
C ALA A 354 36.71 32.16 -2.12
N ALA A 355 37.53 31.86 -3.15
CA ALA A 355 37.12 31.85 -4.54
C ALA A 355 35.80 31.08 -4.67
N ASP A 356 34.84 31.64 -5.41
CA ASP A 356 33.56 30.98 -5.70
C ASP A 356 33.89 29.60 -6.24
N PRO A 357 33.67 28.51 -5.47
CA PRO A 357 33.73 27.20 -6.07
C PRO A 357 32.57 27.25 -7.05
N GLY A 358 32.89 27.32 -8.34
CA GLY A 358 31.90 27.35 -9.41
C GLY A 358 30.84 26.28 -9.18
N PRO A 359 29.66 26.41 -9.81
CA PRO A 359 28.54 25.50 -9.57
C PRO A 359 29.07 24.06 -9.51
N PRO A 360 28.76 23.29 -8.44
CA PRO A 360 29.26 21.93 -8.32
C PRO A 360 28.97 21.24 -9.64
N ALA A 361 29.97 20.55 -10.20
CA ALA A 361 29.89 19.91 -11.51
C ALA A 361 28.47 19.35 -11.69
N GLY A 362 27.74 19.94 -12.63
CA GLY A 362 26.30 19.74 -12.77
C GLY A 362 26.05 18.25 -12.86
N HIS A 363 25.40 17.69 -11.85
CA HIS A 363 24.89 16.34 -11.99
C HIS A 363 23.68 16.51 -12.92
N ASP A 364 23.84 16.13 -14.19
CA ASP A 364 22.84 16.33 -15.25
C ASP A 364 21.47 15.67 -14.93
N ASP A 365 21.42 14.83 -13.88
CA ASP A 365 20.24 14.17 -13.36
C ASP A 365 20.15 14.26 -11.82
N LEU A 366 18.93 14.46 -11.31
CA LEU A 366 18.59 14.49 -9.89
C LEU A 366 18.95 13.18 -9.18
N ASP A 367 18.80 12.03 -9.85
CA ASP A 367 19.16 10.73 -9.25
C ASP A 367 20.68 10.65 -9.00
N ALA A 368 21.50 11.28 -9.84
CA ALA A 368 22.95 11.38 -9.66
C ALA A 368 23.33 12.37 -8.54
N GLU A 369 22.65 13.51 -8.46
CA GLU A 369 22.82 14.47 -7.35
C GLU A 369 22.48 13.85 -5.99
N ILE A 370 21.38 13.08 -5.91
CA ILE A 370 21.01 12.34 -4.70
C ILE A 370 22.10 11.33 -4.33
N GLY A 371 22.67 10.63 -5.33
CA GLY A 371 23.78 9.70 -5.12
C GLY A 371 25.00 10.39 -4.51
N TRP A 372 25.42 11.50 -5.11
CA TRP A 372 26.52 12.33 -4.61
C TRP A 372 26.29 12.80 -3.18
N LEU A 373 25.13 13.37 -2.87
CA LEU A 373 24.82 13.86 -1.51
C LEU A 373 24.76 12.74 -0.47
N VAL A 374 24.39 11.51 -0.86
CA VAL A 374 24.48 10.35 0.03
C VAL A 374 25.94 10.05 0.35
N GLU A 375 26.84 10.06 -0.63
CA GLU A 375 28.27 9.82 -0.40
C GLU A 375 28.91 10.91 0.48
N VAL A 376 28.62 12.19 0.19
CA VAL A 376 29.08 13.32 1.01
C VAL A 376 28.57 13.20 2.44
N ALA A 377 27.29 12.88 2.64
CA ALA A 377 26.72 12.73 3.98
C ALA A 377 27.29 11.52 4.74
N GLU A 378 27.55 10.40 4.06
CA GLU A 378 28.20 9.23 4.66
C GLU A 378 29.64 9.54 5.07
N ALA A 379 30.41 10.20 4.21
CA ALA A 379 31.77 10.66 4.52
C ALA A 379 31.78 11.67 5.66
N PHE A 380 30.87 12.64 5.66
CA PHE A 380 30.72 13.64 6.71
C PHE A 380 30.52 13.00 8.10
N ALA A 381 29.74 11.93 8.16
CA ALA A 381 29.40 11.26 9.41
C ALA A 381 30.48 10.28 9.91
N HIS A 382 31.27 9.66 9.02
CA HIS A 382 32.12 8.52 9.40
C HIS A 382 33.58 8.57 8.92
N SER A 383 33.99 9.56 8.13
CA SER A 383 35.35 9.60 7.58
C SER A 383 36.37 10.20 8.56
N GLU A 384 37.50 9.51 8.75
CA GLU A 384 38.62 10.01 9.56
C GLU A 384 39.30 11.23 8.92
N ALA A 385 39.30 11.33 7.58
CA ALA A 385 39.81 12.52 6.89
C ALA A 385 39.01 13.77 7.27
N VAL A 386 37.67 13.66 7.32
CA VAL A 386 36.78 14.74 7.78
C VAL A 386 37.06 15.09 9.24
N ALA A 387 37.26 14.09 10.10
CA ALA A 387 37.59 14.32 11.51
C ALA A 387 38.94 15.04 11.68
N ARG A 388 39.96 14.68 10.88
CA ARG A 388 41.28 15.34 10.88
C ARG A 388 41.18 16.80 10.47
N VAL A 389 40.45 17.11 9.39
CA VAL A 389 40.26 18.49 8.93
C VAL A 389 39.48 19.31 9.97
N ARG A 390 38.45 18.73 10.61
CA ARG A 390 37.72 19.38 11.70
C ARG A 390 38.62 19.71 12.89
N ARG A 391 39.50 18.78 13.31
CA ARG A 391 40.48 19.03 14.39
C ARG A 391 41.46 20.14 14.03
N ARG A 392 41.95 20.16 12.78
CA ARG A 392 42.84 21.22 12.28
C ARG A 392 42.16 22.59 12.34
N MET A 393 40.93 22.70 11.84
CA MET A 393 40.17 23.95 11.89
C MET A 393 40.00 24.46 13.33
N ARG A 394 39.69 23.59 14.29
CA ARG A 394 39.58 23.98 15.70
C ARG A 394 40.91 24.49 16.28
N ALA A 395 42.04 23.90 15.89
CA ALA A 395 43.35 24.37 16.32
C ALA A 395 43.65 25.78 15.77
N GLU A 396 43.31 26.04 14.50
CA GLU A 396 43.43 27.38 13.90
C GLU A 396 42.55 28.41 14.61
N LEU A 397 41.30 28.04 14.94
CA LEU A 397 40.40 28.90 15.73
C LEU A 397 40.97 29.22 17.12
N ALA A 398 41.56 28.22 17.79
CA ALA A 398 42.20 28.39 19.09
C ALA A 398 43.45 29.30 19.00
N ALA A 399 44.25 29.16 17.95
CA ALA A 399 45.42 30.01 17.72
C ALA A 399 45.00 31.46 17.41
N ALA A 400 43.97 31.66 16.58
CA ALA A 400 43.46 32.99 16.24
C ALA A 400 42.85 33.71 17.46
N THR A 401 42.12 32.99 18.32
CA THR A 401 41.58 33.56 19.57
C THR A 401 42.67 33.92 20.56
N ALA A 402 43.70 33.08 20.72
CA ALA A 402 44.87 33.38 21.53
C ALA A 402 45.66 34.61 21.02
N ALA A 403 45.86 34.71 19.70
CA ALA A 403 46.54 35.85 19.08
C ALA A 403 45.77 37.17 19.21
N ALA A 404 44.43 37.11 19.25
CA ALA A 404 43.57 38.29 19.43
C ALA A 404 43.46 38.77 20.90
N GLY A 405 44.08 38.08 21.86
CA GLY A 405 44.01 38.43 23.29
C GLY A 405 42.60 38.29 23.91
N LEU A 406 41.70 37.59 23.22
CA LEU A 406 40.33 37.35 23.68
C LEU A 406 40.28 36.02 24.44
N ALA A 407 39.67 36.02 25.62
CA ALA A 407 39.47 34.82 26.43
C ALA A 407 38.76 33.72 25.61
N ALA A 408 39.27 32.49 25.73
CA ALA A 408 38.83 31.34 24.93
C ALA A 408 37.29 31.15 24.95
N PRO A 409 36.67 30.81 23.81
CA PRO A 409 35.24 30.53 23.76
C PRO A 409 34.89 29.30 24.62
N PRO A 410 33.65 29.24 25.18
CA PRO A 410 33.24 28.12 26.01
C PRO A 410 33.26 26.81 25.23
N ALA A 411 33.66 25.72 25.91
CA ALA A 411 33.73 24.38 25.35
C ALA A 411 32.39 23.95 24.72
N PRO A 412 32.41 23.15 23.63
CA PRO A 412 31.19 22.71 22.98
C PRO A 412 30.36 21.84 23.92
N VAL A 413 29.05 22.09 23.94
CA VAL A 413 28.05 21.21 24.56
C VAL A 413 28.22 19.82 23.97
N THR A 414 28.69 18.89 24.78
CA THR A 414 28.80 17.48 24.45
C THR A 414 27.44 16.97 24.01
N ALA A 415 27.41 16.37 22.83
CA ALA A 415 26.27 15.63 22.32
C ALA A 415 25.78 14.64 23.38
N VAL A 416 24.49 14.71 23.65
CA VAL A 416 23.71 13.77 24.47
C VAL A 416 24.15 12.34 24.14
N ALA A 417 24.76 11.71 25.14
CA ALA A 417 25.06 10.30 25.14
C ALA A 417 23.78 9.50 24.86
N ALA A 418 23.88 8.54 23.95
CA ALA A 418 22.86 7.54 23.72
C ALA A 418 22.61 6.77 25.02
N ALA A 419 21.45 7.01 25.63
CA ALA A 419 20.95 6.18 26.71
C ALA A 419 20.58 4.79 26.16
N ALA A 420 21.29 3.77 26.63
CA ALA A 420 20.88 2.37 26.56
C ALA A 420 19.55 2.17 27.32
N PRO A 421 18.72 1.18 26.97
CA PRO A 421 17.41 0.99 27.58
C PRO A 421 17.57 0.38 28.98
N GLY A 422 17.29 1.19 30.00
CA GLY A 422 17.15 0.75 31.38
C GLY A 422 15.87 -0.05 31.59
N THR A 423 16.07 -1.23 32.14
CA THR A 423 15.16 -2.16 32.81
C THR A 423 14.04 -1.48 33.60
N ALA A 424 12.81 -1.99 33.41
CA ALA A 424 11.63 -1.58 34.15
C ALA A 424 11.71 -2.00 35.64
N PRO A 425 11.20 -1.19 36.58
CA PRO A 425 11.04 -1.60 37.97
C PRO A 425 9.73 -2.36 38.16
N GLY A 426 9.80 -3.48 38.89
CA GLY A 426 8.64 -4.26 39.29
C GLY A 426 7.76 -3.53 40.32
N PRO A 427 6.45 -3.83 40.39
CA PRO A 427 5.60 -3.31 41.43
C PRO A 427 5.77 -4.12 42.72
N GLY A 428 5.90 -3.38 43.81
CA GLY A 428 6.06 -3.90 45.17
C GLY A 428 4.84 -4.66 45.68
N SER A 429 5.19 -5.68 46.44
CA SER A 429 4.39 -6.50 47.33
C SER A 429 3.69 -5.67 48.42
N THR A 430 2.40 -5.95 48.63
CA THR A 430 1.70 -5.75 49.91
C THR A 430 1.05 -7.07 50.28
N ALA A 431 1.40 -7.59 51.45
CA ALA A 431 0.95 -8.84 52.02
C ALA A 431 -0.41 -8.71 52.75
N GLU A 432 -1.28 -9.69 52.49
CA GLU A 432 -2.11 -10.53 53.41
C GLU A 432 -3.00 -9.92 54.53
N PRO A 433 -4.08 -10.61 55.01
CA PRO A 433 -4.19 -12.08 55.15
C PRO A 433 -5.53 -12.79 54.83
N GLY A 434 -5.40 -14.08 54.48
CA GLY A 434 -6.10 -15.22 55.10
C GLY A 434 -7.59 -15.47 54.82
N THR A 435 -7.92 -16.57 54.13
CA THR A 435 -8.59 -17.76 54.72
C THR A 435 -8.89 -18.88 53.70
N ALA A 436 -8.43 -20.09 54.07
CA ALA A 436 -9.02 -21.43 53.92
C ALA A 436 -9.67 -21.93 52.61
N GLY A 437 -9.21 -23.12 52.17
CA GLY A 437 -10.13 -24.20 51.77
C GLY A 437 -9.81 -25.01 50.51
N GLY A 438 -9.22 -26.20 50.69
CA GLY A 438 -9.82 -27.44 50.14
C GLY A 438 -9.43 -27.95 48.74
N ALA A 439 -8.47 -28.90 48.75
CA ALA A 439 -8.60 -30.28 48.26
C ALA A 439 -8.74 -30.63 46.75
N ALA A 440 -7.83 -31.55 46.37
CA ALA A 440 -8.03 -32.79 45.60
C ALA A 440 -7.92 -32.81 44.05
N GLY A 441 -7.10 -33.75 43.56
CA GLY A 441 -7.47 -34.56 42.39
C GLY A 441 -6.52 -34.62 41.19
N ARG A 442 -5.40 -35.35 41.31
CA ARG A 442 -4.82 -36.16 40.20
C ARG A 442 -5.66 -37.46 40.08
N PRO A 443 -5.79 -38.15 38.92
CA PRO A 443 -4.70 -38.85 38.20
C PRO A 443 -4.84 -38.78 36.65
N ALA A 444 -3.77 -38.94 35.84
CA ALA A 444 -3.11 -40.16 35.32
C ALA A 444 -3.91 -41.04 34.33
N GLY A 445 -3.29 -41.36 33.19
CA GLY A 445 -3.70 -42.34 32.16
C GLY A 445 -3.48 -41.78 30.75
N GLY A 446 -2.73 -42.38 29.81
CA GLY A 446 -2.13 -43.71 29.71
C GLY A 446 -2.46 -44.32 28.34
N ALA A 447 -1.42 -44.55 27.51
CA ALA A 447 -1.36 -45.42 26.31
C ALA A 447 -2.31 -45.06 25.12
N SER A 448 -2.07 -45.39 23.85
CA SER A 448 -1.30 -46.47 23.22
C SER A 448 -1.01 -46.13 21.76
N VAL A 449 0.15 -46.56 21.26
CA VAL A 449 0.50 -46.73 19.84
C VAL A 449 -0.04 -48.10 19.38
N PRO A 450 -0.38 -48.29 18.09
CA PRO A 450 0.35 -49.32 17.36
C PRO A 450 0.71 -48.97 15.91
N THR A 451 1.85 -49.54 15.54
CA THR A 451 2.56 -49.64 14.27
C THR A 451 1.88 -50.60 13.29
N ALA A 452 1.89 -50.31 11.97
CA ALA A 452 2.03 -51.32 10.90
C ALA A 452 2.25 -50.67 9.51
N THR A 453 3.40 -50.96 8.91
CA THR A 453 3.79 -50.80 7.48
C THR A 453 3.62 -52.18 6.78
N PRO A 454 4.05 -52.44 5.51
CA PRO A 454 4.03 -51.70 4.23
C PRO A 454 3.35 -52.53 3.08
N GLY A 455 3.11 -51.90 1.93
CA GLY A 455 2.66 -52.59 0.69
C GLY A 455 3.26 -52.01 -0.59
N ARG A 456 4.28 -52.71 -1.13
CA ARG A 456 4.77 -52.76 -2.53
C ARG A 456 3.59 -53.01 -3.50
N SER A 457 3.57 -52.75 -4.83
CA SER A 457 4.56 -52.47 -5.87
C SER A 457 3.86 -52.26 -7.23
N ARG A 458 4.52 -51.51 -8.14
CA ARG A 458 4.77 -51.82 -9.58
C ARG A 458 3.63 -51.82 -10.64
N ARG A 459 3.92 -51.09 -11.73
CA ARG A 459 3.85 -51.43 -13.19
C ARG A 459 3.03 -50.46 -14.05
N THR A 460 3.75 -49.64 -14.80
CA THR A 460 3.58 -49.35 -16.24
C THR A 460 4.23 -50.46 -17.09
N PRO A 461 4.15 -50.51 -18.45
CA PRO A 461 3.27 -49.86 -19.45
C PRO A 461 2.60 -50.98 -20.33
N PRO A 462 2.27 -50.87 -21.64
CA PRO A 462 2.93 -50.16 -22.77
C PRO A 462 2.39 -48.78 -23.13
#